data_AF-A0A1Q5UNJ5-F1
#
_entry.id   AF-A0A1Q5UNJ5-F1
#
_cell.length_a   1.000
_cell.length_b   1.000
_cell.length_c   1.000
_cell.angle_alpha   90.00
_cell.angle_beta   90.00
_cell.angle_gamma   90.00
#
_symmetry.space_group_name_H-M   'P 1'
#
loop_
_entity.id
_entity.type
_entity.pdbx_description
1 polymer ?
#
loop_
_entity_poly.entity_id
_entity_poly.type
_entity_poly.pdbx_seq_one_letter_code
_entity_poly.pdbx_strand_id
1 'polypeptide(L)'
;MVAITSLLTGLLALSSSAASTAIRRRSITPPEGCPIPTWTVSDFRWYNGSHSLDCVHNDVDINTKGCLCGSGWCEPDPATCNGTMVNVCWTGMPSYQPWGYGPPQTLDIKFADGLTCHDEYIGYRVHDIGHGASNCGYADRGLGRIVAFYGSSNEDSSTGHLDYTLGDGHALKCDNGSSITYSGSVDFALTCIHDADFNATCTAPVFEVPVLSYQWVS
;
A
#
# COMPACT_ATOMS: atom_id res chain seq x y z
N MET A 1 53.37 -18.42 -23.69
CA MET A 1 52.30 -17.44 -23.99
C MET A 1 50.94 -18.13 -23.85
N VAL A 2 50.58 -18.54 -22.63
CA VAL A 2 49.30 -19.19 -22.24
C VAL A 2 49.08 -18.86 -20.75
N ALA A 3 47.83 -18.90 -20.27
CA ALA A 3 47.43 -18.87 -18.85
C ALA A 3 47.43 -17.51 -18.11
N ILE A 4 46.77 -16.48 -18.68
CA ILE A 4 46.26 -15.31 -17.91
C ILE A 4 44.73 -15.12 -18.10
N THR A 5 44.12 -15.74 -19.11
CA THR A 5 42.70 -15.56 -19.47
C THR A 5 41.69 -16.35 -18.61
N SER A 6 42.11 -17.25 -17.72
CA SER A 6 41.21 -18.15 -16.99
C SER A 6 40.76 -17.67 -15.60
N LEU A 7 41.17 -16.48 -15.15
CA LEU A 7 40.90 -15.96 -13.80
C LEU A 7 39.75 -14.93 -13.73
N LEU A 8 39.27 -14.41 -14.87
CA LEU A 8 38.25 -13.35 -14.92
C LEU A 8 36.80 -13.86 -14.98
N THR A 9 36.58 -15.14 -15.30
CA THR A 9 35.22 -15.74 -15.36
C THR A 9 34.72 -16.26 -14.01
N GLY A 10 35.57 -16.36 -12.98
CA GLY A 10 35.18 -16.88 -11.65
C GLY A 10 34.45 -15.87 -10.75
N LEU A 11 34.54 -14.56 -11.03
CA LEU A 11 34.04 -13.49 -10.15
C LEU A 11 32.63 -12.99 -10.48
N LEU A 12 32.03 -13.44 -11.60
CA LEU A 12 30.67 -13.04 -12.02
C LEU A 12 29.56 -13.97 -11.50
N ALA A 13 29.89 -15.02 -10.74
CA ALA A 13 28.95 -16.08 -10.36
C ALA A 13 28.38 -15.97 -8.93
N LEU A 14 28.78 -14.98 -8.12
CA LEU A 14 28.34 -14.83 -6.72
C LEU A 14 27.31 -13.71 -6.47
N SER A 15 26.92 -12.96 -7.49
CA SER A 15 26.02 -11.79 -7.35
C SER A 15 24.52 -12.11 -7.41
N SER A 16 24.16 -13.37 -7.68
CA SER A 16 22.82 -13.73 -8.20
C SER A 16 22.01 -14.64 -7.27
N SER A 17 22.03 -14.41 -5.96
CA SER A 17 21.19 -15.14 -4.99
C SER A 17 20.87 -14.34 -3.72
N ALA A 18 20.66 -13.02 -3.85
CA ALA A 18 19.83 -12.28 -2.90
C ALA A 18 18.33 -12.54 -3.18
N ALA A 19 17.94 -13.81 -3.31
CA ALA A 19 16.55 -14.18 -3.17
C ALA A 19 16.18 -13.88 -1.73
N SER A 20 15.39 -12.84 -1.52
CA SER A 20 14.78 -12.52 -0.24
C SER A 20 13.95 -13.73 0.20
N THR A 21 14.57 -14.59 1.02
CA THR A 21 13.86 -15.59 1.80
C THR A 21 13.05 -14.85 2.85
N ALA A 22 11.94 -14.26 2.41
CA ALA A 22 10.83 -13.90 3.26
C ALA A 22 10.54 -15.16 4.07
N ILE A 23 10.85 -15.09 5.38
CA ILE A 23 10.55 -16.18 6.31
C ILE A 23 9.02 -16.22 6.34
N ARG A 24 8.43 -17.09 5.50
CA ARG A 24 6.98 -17.23 5.37
C ARG A 24 6.47 -17.69 6.72
N ARG A 25 6.07 -16.71 7.54
CA ARG A 25 5.56 -16.92 8.89
C ARG A 25 4.41 -17.91 8.73
N ARG A 26 4.46 -19.00 9.47
CA ARG A 26 3.39 -19.99 9.43
C ARG A 26 2.29 -19.51 10.37
N SER A 27 1.04 -19.75 9.98
CA SER A 27 -0.08 -19.54 10.89
C SER A 27 0.13 -20.36 12.17
N ILE A 28 -0.28 -19.80 13.30
CA ILE A 28 -0.33 -20.51 14.58
C ILE A 28 -1.27 -21.71 14.52
N THR A 29 -1.12 -22.66 15.43
CA THR A 29 -2.18 -23.63 15.73
C THR A 29 -3.23 -22.92 16.60
N PRO A 30 -4.53 -22.93 16.25
CA PRO A 30 -5.57 -22.38 17.10
C PRO A 30 -5.75 -23.24 18.37
N PRO A 31 -6.47 -22.75 19.40
CA PRO A 31 -6.92 -23.59 20.50
C PRO A 31 -7.74 -24.79 20.03
N GLU A 32 -7.77 -25.87 20.81
CA GLU A 32 -8.54 -27.07 20.49
C GLU A 32 -10.04 -26.75 20.32
N GLY A 33 -10.64 -27.28 19.25
CA GLY A 33 -12.03 -27.01 18.88
C GLY A 33 -12.28 -25.62 18.27
N CYS A 34 -11.26 -24.81 18.00
CA CYS A 34 -11.41 -23.51 17.34
C CYS A 34 -10.98 -23.57 15.86
N PRO A 35 -11.78 -23.01 14.93
CA PRO A 35 -11.40 -22.94 13.51
C PRO A 35 -10.34 -21.87 13.28
N ILE A 36 -9.48 -22.07 12.29
CA ILE A 36 -8.50 -21.07 11.83
C ILE A 36 -8.89 -20.52 10.45
N PRO A 37 -8.98 -19.19 10.27
CA PRO A 37 -9.28 -18.62 8.96
C PRO A 37 -8.08 -18.74 8.02
N THR A 38 -8.36 -18.75 6.72
CA THR A 38 -7.34 -18.66 5.67
C THR A 38 -7.55 -17.35 4.90
N TRP A 39 -6.60 -16.43 5.01
CA TRP A 39 -6.67 -15.10 4.39
C TRP A 39 -5.79 -15.05 3.14
N THR A 40 -6.32 -15.47 2.00
CA THR A 40 -5.60 -15.41 0.72
C THR A 40 -5.99 -14.14 -0.04
N VAL A 41 -5.02 -13.27 -0.33
CA VAL A 41 -5.19 -12.14 -1.24
C VAL A 41 -5.05 -12.66 -2.68
N SER A 42 -6.11 -12.50 -3.47
CA SER A 42 -6.24 -13.05 -4.83
C SER A 42 -6.01 -12.01 -5.95
N ASP A 43 -6.25 -10.73 -5.68
CA ASP A 43 -5.96 -9.60 -6.56
C ASP A 43 -5.55 -8.42 -5.67
N PHE A 44 -4.33 -7.92 -5.85
CA PHE A 44 -3.80 -6.73 -5.17
C PHE A 44 -3.39 -5.72 -6.22
N ARG A 45 -3.93 -4.50 -6.11
CA ARG A 45 -3.58 -3.38 -6.98
C ARG A 45 -3.47 -2.12 -6.14
N TRP A 46 -2.39 -1.38 -6.35
CA TRP A 46 -2.19 -0.08 -5.74
C TRP A 46 -1.74 0.88 -6.84
N TYR A 47 -2.56 1.88 -7.13
CA TYR A 47 -2.18 3.01 -7.96
C TYR A 47 -1.67 4.13 -7.05
N ASN A 48 -0.43 4.59 -7.28
CA ASN A 48 0.15 5.72 -6.56
C ASN A 48 0.55 6.83 -7.54
N GLY A 49 0.17 8.07 -7.23
CA GLY A 49 0.47 9.24 -8.07
C GLY A 49 1.73 9.95 -7.60
N SER A 50 2.67 10.18 -8.52
CA SER A 50 3.98 10.83 -8.27
C SER A 50 3.91 12.28 -7.75
N HIS A 51 2.75 12.92 -7.92
CA HIS A 51 2.50 14.33 -7.62
C HIS A 51 1.39 14.50 -6.59
N SER A 52 1.24 13.58 -5.65
CA SER A 52 0.27 13.74 -4.56
C SER A 52 0.87 14.63 -3.47
N LEU A 53 0.09 15.57 -2.93
CA LEU A 53 0.56 16.54 -1.94
C LEU A 53 0.04 16.17 -0.55
N ASP A 54 0.94 15.95 0.42
CA ASP A 54 0.56 15.88 1.84
C ASP A 54 0.36 17.30 2.39
N CYS A 55 -0.84 17.81 2.18
CA CYS A 55 -1.30 19.10 2.67
C CYS A 55 -1.47 19.20 4.21
N VAL A 56 -0.97 18.25 5.00
CA VAL A 56 -1.18 18.21 6.47
C VAL A 56 0.11 18.00 7.28
N HIS A 57 1.07 17.17 6.85
CA HIS A 57 2.32 16.91 7.61
C HIS A 57 3.61 17.25 6.87
N ASN A 58 3.57 17.46 5.56
CA ASN A 58 4.74 17.83 4.77
C ASN A 58 4.78 19.35 4.54
N ASP A 59 5.65 20.06 5.27
CA ASP A 59 5.85 21.51 5.12
C ASP A 59 6.20 21.95 3.68
N VAL A 60 6.82 21.08 2.86
CA VAL A 60 7.09 21.39 1.45
C VAL A 60 5.79 21.40 0.66
N ASP A 61 5.00 20.33 0.76
CA ASP A 61 3.73 20.17 0.04
C ASP A 61 2.68 21.20 0.49
N ILE A 62 2.59 21.43 1.80
CA ILE A 62 1.77 22.49 2.42
C ILE A 62 2.10 23.86 1.83
N ASN A 63 3.34 24.11 1.41
CA ASN A 63 3.78 25.38 0.82
C ASN A 63 3.89 25.35 -0.71
N THR A 64 3.59 24.23 -1.37
CA THR A 64 3.59 24.11 -2.83
C THR A 64 2.60 25.11 -3.44
N LYS A 65 3.11 25.91 -4.39
CA LYS A 65 2.33 26.93 -5.08
C LYS A 65 2.09 26.55 -6.53
N GLY A 66 0.88 26.75 -7.01
CA GLY A 66 0.53 26.52 -8.39
C GLY A 66 -0.11 27.70 -9.12
N CYS A 67 0.02 27.67 -10.44
CA CYS A 67 -0.54 28.69 -11.30
C CYS A 67 -2.03 28.46 -11.51
N LEU A 68 -2.86 29.32 -10.93
CA LEU A 68 -4.30 29.34 -11.14
C LEU A 68 -4.63 30.26 -12.34
N CYS A 69 -5.12 29.67 -13.43
CA CYS A 69 -5.55 30.35 -14.66
C CYS A 69 -7.08 30.26 -14.80
N GLY A 70 -7.79 31.34 -14.46
CA GLY A 70 -9.25 31.36 -14.55
C GLY A 70 -9.88 30.37 -13.57
N SER A 71 -10.59 29.35 -14.07
CA SER A 71 -11.28 28.33 -13.26
C SER A 71 -10.49 27.02 -13.08
N GLY A 72 -9.22 26.98 -13.45
CA GLY A 72 -8.40 25.77 -13.41
C GLY A 72 -6.91 26.06 -13.27
N TRP A 73 -6.13 24.99 -13.23
CA TRP A 73 -4.69 25.02 -13.04
C TRP A 73 -3.94 25.00 -14.38
N CYS A 74 -2.79 25.68 -14.44
CA CYS A 74 -1.89 25.77 -15.59
C CYS A 74 -0.53 25.17 -15.25
N GLU A 75 0.25 24.80 -16.28
CA GLU A 75 1.70 24.53 -16.16
C GLU A 75 2.36 25.60 -15.26
N PRO A 76 3.17 25.21 -14.27
CA PRO A 76 3.19 26.01 -13.07
C PRO A 76 4.55 26.65 -12.81
N ASP A 77 5.18 27.07 -13.89
CA ASP A 77 6.39 27.86 -13.84
C ASP A 77 6.04 29.30 -13.41
N PRO A 78 6.63 29.82 -12.29
CA PRO A 78 6.41 31.19 -11.85
C PRO A 78 6.77 32.25 -12.89
N ALA A 79 7.62 31.94 -13.89
CA ALA A 79 8.01 32.86 -14.95
C ALA A 79 7.02 32.92 -16.12
N THR A 80 6.23 31.86 -16.36
CA THR A 80 5.25 31.78 -17.47
C THR A 80 3.79 31.69 -17.01
N CYS A 81 3.54 31.67 -15.70
CA CYS A 81 2.19 31.63 -15.13
C CYS A 81 1.31 32.81 -15.61
N ASN A 82 0.38 32.52 -16.52
CA ASN A 82 -0.61 33.46 -17.05
C ASN A 82 -1.83 33.64 -16.11
N GLY A 83 -1.54 33.75 -14.80
CA GLY A 83 -2.52 33.61 -13.73
C GLY A 83 -1.96 34.10 -12.39
N THR A 84 -2.38 33.48 -11.28
CA THR A 84 -1.83 33.77 -9.95
C THR A 84 -1.19 32.53 -9.36
N MET A 85 0.06 32.64 -8.86
CA MET A 85 0.70 31.60 -8.07
C MET A 85 0.09 31.56 -6.66
N VAL A 86 -0.78 30.59 -6.41
CA VAL A 86 -1.51 30.38 -5.13
C VAL A 86 -1.04 29.10 -4.44
N ASN A 87 -1.14 29.06 -3.11
CA ASN A 87 -0.86 27.83 -2.35
C ASN A 87 -1.92 26.77 -2.68
N VAL A 88 -1.50 25.63 -3.22
CA VAL A 88 -2.41 24.59 -3.75
C VAL A 88 -3.32 24.06 -2.64
N CYS A 89 -2.72 23.66 -1.52
CA CYS A 89 -3.38 23.08 -0.35
C CYS A 89 -4.42 24.00 0.30
N TRP A 90 -4.33 25.32 0.10
CA TRP A 90 -5.23 26.30 0.73
C TRP A 90 -6.41 26.73 -0.14
N THR A 91 -6.45 26.33 -1.42
CA THR A 91 -7.53 26.72 -2.33
C THR A 91 -8.84 25.96 -2.10
N GLY A 92 -8.78 24.73 -1.59
CA GLY A 92 -9.90 23.78 -1.63
C GLY A 92 -10.37 23.41 -3.05
N MET A 93 -9.65 23.85 -4.09
CA MET A 93 -9.93 23.45 -5.46
C MET A 93 -9.34 22.06 -5.71
N PRO A 94 -10.03 21.21 -6.49
CA PRO A 94 -9.46 19.94 -6.94
C PRO A 94 -8.16 20.25 -7.70
N SER A 95 -7.02 19.83 -7.13
CA SER A 95 -5.74 20.55 -7.17
C SER A 95 -4.87 20.30 -8.40
N TYR A 96 -5.44 19.62 -9.38
CA TYR A 96 -4.73 18.45 -9.84
C TYR A 96 -3.69 18.77 -10.95
N GLN A 97 -3.85 18.48 -12.25
CA GLN A 97 -2.77 18.79 -13.21
C GLN A 97 -2.51 20.32 -13.28
N PRO A 98 -1.26 20.78 -13.13
CA PRO A 98 -0.01 20.02 -13.25
C PRO A 98 0.63 19.56 -11.91
N TRP A 99 0.01 19.79 -10.77
CA TRP A 99 0.56 19.52 -9.43
C TRP A 99 -0.03 18.30 -8.71
N GLY A 100 -0.90 17.52 -9.35
CA GLY A 100 -1.53 16.36 -8.72
C GLY A 100 -2.67 15.67 -9.47
N TYR A 101 -2.79 15.73 -10.81
CA TYR A 101 -3.56 14.73 -11.58
C TYR A 101 -2.55 13.70 -12.10
N GLY A 102 -2.16 12.76 -11.25
CA GLY A 102 -2.40 11.37 -11.67
C GLY A 102 -3.90 11.06 -11.47
N PRO A 103 -4.42 9.96 -12.00
CA PRO A 103 -5.60 9.29 -11.44
C PRO A 103 -5.60 9.30 -9.88
N PRO A 104 -6.77 9.25 -9.22
CA PRO A 104 -6.84 9.11 -7.77
C PRO A 104 -5.94 7.95 -7.29
N GLN A 105 -5.14 8.16 -6.23
CA GLN A 105 -4.47 7.02 -5.60
C GLN A 105 -5.55 6.04 -5.16
N THR A 106 -5.41 4.77 -5.50
CA THR A 106 -6.35 3.71 -5.15
C THR A 106 -5.62 2.48 -4.65
N LEU A 107 -6.19 1.82 -3.65
CA LEU A 107 -5.76 0.52 -3.16
C LEU A 107 -6.95 -0.43 -3.23
N ASP A 108 -6.86 -1.42 -4.12
CA ASP A 108 -7.80 -2.51 -4.27
C ASP A 108 -7.18 -3.81 -3.77
N ILE A 109 -7.78 -4.42 -2.75
CA ILE A 109 -7.40 -5.74 -2.24
C ILE A 109 -8.63 -6.64 -2.29
N LYS A 110 -8.51 -7.78 -2.99
CA LYS A 110 -9.55 -8.82 -3.01
C LYS A 110 -9.02 -10.07 -2.32
N PHE A 111 -9.82 -10.64 -1.44
CA PHE A 111 -9.54 -11.90 -0.78
C PHE A 111 -10.35 -13.03 -1.42
N ALA A 112 -9.83 -14.25 -1.35
CA ALA A 112 -10.48 -15.44 -1.89
C ALA A 112 -11.81 -15.82 -1.19
N ASP A 113 -12.06 -15.30 0.02
CA ASP A 113 -13.32 -15.44 0.76
C ASP A 113 -14.42 -14.47 0.28
N GLY A 114 -14.11 -13.59 -0.67
CA GLY A 114 -15.03 -12.58 -1.20
C GLY A 114 -14.98 -11.23 -0.49
N LEU A 115 -14.10 -11.02 0.51
CA LEU A 115 -13.83 -9.66 1.00
C LEU A 115 -13.18 -8.83 -0.11
N THR A 116 -13.90 -7.80 -0.57
CA THR A 116 -13.35 -6.74 -1.41
C THR A 116 -13.07 -5.52 -0.56
N CYS A 117 -11.93 -4.91 -0.81
CA CYS A 117 -11.36 -3.82 -0.05
C CYS A 117 -10.96 -2.73 -1.03
N HIS A 118 -11.43 -1.51 -0.82
CA HIS A 118 -11.10 -0.36 -1.66
C HIS A 118 -10.81 0.85 -0.77
N ASP A 119 -9.72 1.57 -1.06
CA ASP A 119 -9.34 2.81 -0.40
C ASP A 119 -8.88 3.82 -1.47
N GLU A 120 -9.44 5.04 -1.48
CA GLU A 120 -9.24 6.06 -2.52
C GLU A 120 -8.82 7.42 -1.95
N TYR A 121 -7.94 8.15 -2.63
CA TYR A 121 -7.55 9.50 -2.26
C TYR A 121 -8.72 10.52 -2.31
N ILE A 122 -9.24 10.89 -1.14
CA ILE A 122 -10.36 11.84 -0.97
C ILE A 122 -9.93 13.31 -0.83
N GLY A 123 -8.96 13.75 -1.62
CA GLY A 123 -8.57 15.17 -1.73
C GLY A 123 -7.63 15.69 -0.64
N TYR A 124 -7.68 15.13 0.56
CA TYR A 124 -6.69 15.37 1.62
C TYR A 124 -6.49 14.10 2.45
N ARG A 125 -5.24 13.70 2.67
CA ARG A 125 -4.86 12.61 3.57
C ARG A 125 -3.74 13.07 4.52
N VAL A 126 -3.59 12.30 5.59
CA VAL A 126 -2.52 12.42 6.59
C VAL A 126 -1.20 11.84 6.06
N HIS A 127 -1.27 10.96 5.05
CA HIS A 127 -0.17 10.24 4.41
C HIS A 127 -0.66 9.69 3.07
N ASP A 128 0.26 9.49 2.11
CA ASP A 128 -0.06 8.76 0.87
C ASP A 128 -0.48 7.32 1.15
N ILE A 129 -1.28 6.74 0.26
CA ILE A 129 -1.57 5.31 0.29
C ILE A 129 -0.23 4.55 0.24
N GLY A 130 -0.06 3.56 1.11
CA GLY A 130 1.21 2.83 1.28
C GLY A 130 2.26 3.51 2.19
N HIS A 131 2.29 4.83 2.30
CA HIS A 131 3.23 5.56 3.19
C HIS A 131 2.73 5.69 4.65
N GLY A 132 1.76 4.87 5.02
CA GLY A 132 1.16 4.79 6.34
C GLY A 132 -0.04 3.86 6.32
N ALA A 133 -0.69 3.67 7.47
CA ALA A 133 -1.80 2.73 7.61
C ALA A 133 -2.99 3.10 6.68
N SER A 134 -3.03 2.46 5.52
CA SER A 134 -4.11 2.58 4.55
C SER A 134 -5.22 1.64 5.00
N ASN A 135 -6.11 2.15 5.84
CA ASN A 135 -7.14 1.36 6.53
C ASN A 135 -8.27 1.01 5.56
N CYS A 136 -8.07 -0.12 4.90
CA CYS A 136 -8.97 -0.68 3.94
C CYS A 136 -9.80 -1.77 4.66
N GLY A 137 -11.09 -1.54 4.85
CA GLY A 137 -11.91 -2.40 5.72
C GLY A 137 -13.08 -1.64 6.33
N TYR A 138 -13.98 -2.36 7.00
CA TYR A 138 -15.22 -1.79 7.50
C TYR A 138 -14.96 -0.69 8.56
N ALA A 139 -15.75 0.38 8.55
CA ALA A 139 -15.50 1.58 9.35
C ALA A 139 -15.56 1.39 10.89
N ASP A 140 -16.12 0.28 11.37
CA ASP A 140 -16.13 -0.09 12.79
C ASP A 140 -14.83 -0.83 13.16
N ARG A 141 -13.94 -0.13 13.87
CA ARG A 141 -12.64 -0.65 14.32
C ARG A 141 -12.71 -1.72 15.41
N GLY A 142 -13.87 -1.94 16.03
CA GLY A 142 -14.07 -3.03 16.99
C GLY A 142 -14.72 -4.26 16.35
N LEU A 143 -15.67 -4.05 15.44
CA LEU A 143 -16.53 -5.11 14.92
C LEU A 143 -16.18 -5.59 13.50
N GLY A 144 -15.49 -4.76 12.71
CA GLY A 144 -15.23 -5.00 11.28
C GLY A 144 -14.01 -5.88 10.99
N ARG A 145 -13.75 -6.09 9.69
CA ARG A 145 -12.47 -6.63 9.19
C ARG A 145 -11.58 -5.45 8.82
N ILE A 146 -10.40 -5.36 9.44
CA ILE A 146 -9.44 -4.27 9.26
C ILE A 146 -8.24 -4.81 8.48
N VAL A 147 -7.94 -4.22 7.34
CA VAL A 147 -6.70 -4.45 6.60
C VAL A 147 -5.93 -3.13 6.57
N ALA A 148 -4.64 -3.17 6.92
CA ALA A 148 -3.74 -2.03 6.77
C ALA A 148 -2.59 -2.43 5.85
N PHE A 149 -2.34 -1.61 4.83
CA PHE A 149 -1.24 -1.78 3.88
C PHE A 149 -0.17 -0.69 4.07
N TYR A 150 1.09 -1.10 3.93
CA TYR A 150 2.26 -0.24 3.85
C TYR A 150 3.18 -0.71 2.72
N GLY A 151 3.80 0.21 1.99
CA GLY A 151 4.71 -0.13 0.90
C GLY A 151 5.35 1.12 0.28
N SER A 152 6.32 0.90 -0.59
CA SER A 152 6.93 1.96 -1.40
C SER A 152 6.70 1.65 -2.86
N SER A 153 6.24 2.64 -3.62
CA SER A 153 6.09 2.53 -5.07
C SER A 153 7.29 3.06 -5.84
N ASN A 154 8.30 3.66 -5.18
CA ASN A 154 9.40 4.39 -5.83
C ASN A 154 10.37 3.52 -6.65
N GLU A 155 10.22 2.20 -6.59
CA GLU A 155 11.10 1.22 -7.21
C GLU A 155 10.24 0.20 -7.97
N ASP A 156 10.67 -0.27 -9.14
CA ASP A 156 9.93 -1.26 -9.93
C ASP A 156 9.68 -2.59 -9.16
N SER A 157 10.49 -2.86 -8.13
CA SER A 157 10.34 -4.02 -7.24
C SER A 157 10.63 -3.61 -5.79
N SER A 158 9.66 -3.82 -4.90
CA SER A 158 9.79 -3.49 -3.47
C SER A 158 9.10 -4.54 -2.58
N THR A 159 9.05 -4.30 -1.27
CA THR A 159 8.33 -5.14 -0.30
C THR A 159 7.11 -4.37 0.19
N GLY A 160 5.92 -4.98 0.03
CA GLY A 160 4.71 -4.55 0.72
C GLY A 160 4.56 -5.26 2.07
N HIS A 161 3.96 -4.59 3.04
CA HIS A 161 3.53 -5.15 4.31
C HIS A 161 2.01 -5.03 4.43
N LEU A 162 1.35 -6.08 4.93
CA LEU A 162 -0.08 -6.07 5.18
C LEU A 162 -0.39 -6.68 6.54
N ASP A 163 -1.07 -5.89 7.39
CA ASP A 163 -1.71 -6.32 8.63
C ASP A 163 -3.17 -6.66 8.35
N TYR A 164 -3.66 -7.76 8.93
CA TYR A 164 -5.06 -8.16 8.93
C TYR A 164 -5.52 -8.38 10.37
N THR A 165 -6.63 -7.74 10.76
CA THR A 165 -7.33 -8.00 12.03
C THR A 165 -8.79 -8.30 11.77
N LEU A 166 -9.24 -9.44 12.31
CA LEU A 166 -10.64 -9.80 12.44
C LEU A 166 -11.18 -9.10 13.71
N GLY A 167 -12.24 -8.31 13.59
CA GLY A 167 -12.94 -7.70 14.73
C GLY A 167 -13.96 -8.64 15.36
N ASP A 168 -14.46 -8.27 16.54
CA ASP A 168 -15.32 -9.11 17.37
C ASP A 168 -16.67 -9.45 16.70
N GLY A 169 -17.17 -8.57 15.83
CA GLY A 169 -18.38 -8.77 15.02
C GLY A 169 -18.23 -9.87 13.96
N HIS A 170 -17.00 -10.29 13.66
CA HIS A 170 -16.67 -11.40 12.77
C HIS A 170 -15.97 -12.56 13.49
N ALA A 171 -15.98 -12.58 14.82
CA ALA A 171 -15.36 -13.65 15.60
C ALA A 171 -15.92 -15.03 15.26
N LEU A 172 -15.02 -16.01 15.13
CA LEU A 172 -15.38 -17.38 14.81
C LEU A 172 -15.86 -18.11 16.06
N LYS A 173 -16.71 -19.11 15.87
CA LYS A 173 -17.20 -19.97 16.96
C LYS A 173 -16.34 -21.23 17.08
N CYS A 174 -15.94 -21.53 18.32
CA CYS A 174 -15.33 -22.81 18.67
C CYS A 174 -16.41 -23.81 19.11
N ASP A 175 -16.07 -25.11 19.11
CA ASP A 175 -16.99 -26.22 19.44
C ASP A 175 -17.60 -26.11 20.85
N ASN A 176 -16.91 -25.44 21.78
CA ASN A 176 -17.39 -25.16 23.14
C ASN A 176 -18.34 -23.94 23.24
N GLY A 177 -18.70 -23.31 22.12
CA GLY A 177 -19.58 -22.13 22.04
C GLY A 177 -18.90 -20.77 22.24
N SER A 178 -17.64 -20.74 22.68
CA SER A 178 -16.87 -19.50 22.82
C SER A 178 -16.62 -18.82 21.47
N SER A 179 -16.38 -17.51 21.51
CA SER A 179 -16.01 -16.69 20.35
C SER A 179 -14.52 -16.38 20.39
N ILE A 180 -13.85 -16.56 19.25
CA ILE A 180 -12.41 -16.27 19.07
C ILE A 180 -12.21 -15.36 17.86
N THR A 181 -11.34 -14.37 18.00
CA THR A 181 -10.90 -13.53 16.89
C THR A 181 -9.41 -13.66 16.65
N TYR A 182 -8.94 -13.18 15.49
CA TYR A 182 -7.61 -13.46 14.95
C TYR A 182 -6.97 -12.22 14.33
N SER A 183 -5.66 -12.13 14.42
CA SER A 183 -4.85 -11.14 13.70
C SER A 183 -3.57 -11.76 13.15
N GLY A 184 -3.00 -11.13 12.13
CA GLY A 184 -1.80 -11.62 11.46
C GLY A 184 -1.25 -10.61 10.46
N SER A 185 -0.03 -10.86 9.98
CA SER A 185 0.62 -9.98 9.01
C SER A 185 1.65 -10.69 8.13
N VAL A 186 1.89 -10.10 6.95
CA VAL A 186 2.76 -10.68 5.91
C VAL A 186 3.55 -9.60 5.19
N ASP A 187 4.82 -9.91 4.93
CA ASP A 187 5.66 -9.20 3.95
C ASP A 187 5.54 -9.91 2.60
N PHE A 188 5.25 -9.18 1.53
CA PHE A 188 5.04 -9.73 0.19
C PHE A 188 5.80 -8.93 -0.87
N ALA A 189 6.14 -9.58 -2.00
CA ALA A 189 6.78 -8.92 -3.12
C ALA A 189 5.78 -8.01 -3.84
N LEU A 190 6.15 -6.74 -4.03
CA LEU A 190 5.40 -5.75 -4.78
C LEU A 190 6.16 -5.42 -6.07
N THR A 191 5.45 -5.36 -7.19
CA THR A 191 5.99 -4.99 -8.50
C THR A 191 5.23 -3.82 -9.07
N CYS A 192 5.94 -2.73 -9.36
CA CYS A 192 5.40 -1.46 -9.81
C CYS A 192 5.82 -1.17 -11.26
N ILE A 193 4.92 -0.55 -12.02
CA ILE A 193 5.20 -0.04 -13.37
C ILE A 193 4.94 1.46 -13.35
N HIS A 194 5.94 2.22 -13.77
CA HIS A 194 5.90 3.68 -13.84
C HIS A 194 5.46 4.17 -15.22
N ASP A 195 4.60 5.18 -15.28
CA ASP A 195 4.29 5.91 -16.52
C ASP A 195 5.29 7.05 -16.78
N ALA A 196 5.04 7.87 -17.81
CA ALA A 196 5.92 8.96 -18.21
C ALA A 196 6.02 10.09 -17.16
N ASP A 197 5.00 10.23 -16.31
CA ASP A 197 4.93 11.20 -15.22
C ASP A 197 5.37 10.54 -13.89
N PHE A 198 5.92 9.32 -13.93
CA PHE A 198 6.34 8.50 -12.80
C PHE A 198 5.19 8.05 -11.87
N ASN A 199 3.93 8.08 -12.32
CA ASN A 199 2.87 7.44 -11.55
C ASN A 199 3.05 5.92 -11.57
N ALA A 200 2.89 5.28 -10.42
CA ALA A 200 3.14 3.87 -10.24
C ALA A 200 1.83 3.06 -10.22
N THR A 201 1.73 2.04 -11.07
CA THR A 201 0.74 0.96 -10.92
C THR A 201 1.44 -0.26 -10.34
N CYS A 202 1.19 -0.52 -9.05
CA CYS A 202 1.78 -1.60 -8.29
C CYS A 202 0.82 -2.80 -8.16
N THR A 203 1.37 -4.00 -8.23
CA THR A 203 0.66 -5.28 -8.12
C THR A 203 1.47 -6.29 -7.31
N ALA A 204 0.80 -7.33 -6.81
CA ALA A 204 1.46 -8.45 -6.15
C ALA A 204 0.91 -9.79 -6.67
N PRO A 205 1.72 -10.87 -6.69
CA PRO A 205 1.22 -12.23 -6.91
C PRO A 205 0.31 -12.66 -5.76
N VAL A 206 -0.50 -13.71 -5.96
CA VAL A 206 -1.36 -14.27 -4.91
C VAL A 206 -0.53 -14.64 -3.67
N PHE A 207 -0.94 -14.14 -2.50
CA PHE A 207 -0.26 -14.41 -1.23
C PHE A 207 -1.26 -14.73 -0.10
N GLU A 208 -0.75 -15.32 0.98
CA GLU A 208 -1.52 -15.65 2.18
C GLU A 208 -1.03 -14.80 3.35
N VAL A 209 -1.97 -14.24 4.11
CA VAL A 209 -1.70 -13.59 5.39
C VAL A 209 -1.79 -14.68 6.47
N PRO A 210 -0.68 -15.03 7.13
CA PRO A 210 -0.68 -16.05 8.18
C PRO A 210 -1.29 -15.47 9.45
N VAL A 211 -2.08 -16.29 10.15
CA VAL A 211 -2.65 -15.93 11.46
C VAL A 211 -1.54 -15.99 12.51
N LEU A 212 -1.19 -14.87 13.14
CA LEU A 212 -0.06 -14.80 14.08
C LEU A 212 -0.50 -14.74 15.55
N SER A 213 -1.74 -14.28 15.81
CA SER A 213 -2.30 -14.18 17.16
C SER A 213 -3.81 -14.39 17.16
N TYR A 214 -4.35 -14.72 18.34
CA TYR A 214 -5.78 -14.79 18.60
C TYR A 214 -6.15 -14.08 19.90
N GLN A 215 -7.41 -13.71 20.04
CA GLN A 215 -8.01 -13.15 21.26
C GLN A 215 -9.40 -13.75 21.47
N TRP A 216 -9.79 -13.97 22.73
CA TRP A 216 -11.14 -14.40 23.07
C TRP A 216 -12.07 -13.19 23.14
N VAL A 217 -13.27 -13.30 22.58
CA VAL A 217 -14.31 -12.27 22.67
C VAL A 217 -15.18 -12.53 23.89
N SER A 218 -15.39 -11.49 24.70
CA SER A 218 -16.15 -11.50 25.96
C SER A 218 -17.66 -11.29 25.76
#